data_AF-A0A2A6CFF0-F1
#
_entry.id   AF-A0A2A6CFF0-F1
#
_cell.length_a   1.000
_cell.length_b   1.000
_cell.length_c   1.000
_cell.angle_alpha   90.00
_cell.angle_beta   90.00
_cell.angle_gamma   90.00
#
_symmetry.space_group_name_H-M   'P 1'
#
loop_
_entity.id
_entity.type
_entity.pdbx_description
1 polymer ?
#
loop_
_entity_poly.entity_id
_entity_poly.type
_entity_poly.pdbx_seq_one_letter_code
_entity_poly.pdbx_strand_id
1 'polypeptide(L)'
;MVFVVFRLVGDAEDRLFKNNILEPQISHVDLLKRIEHVTKIPIEYQEIKYRGDELPDSLHPLESINEFEELTVPGRERLKNASEAVRIHKRLMENGFFMVYCGFNSFRMENHHKIASWTDESIQLMEEATRSHFLRQHFKRGADDESDFVCRFEDRPRDLGGSRKNTLAYAQLHGEKEETKYNVKCHHFGSSSNSAKGQAPDIKEFFCYKLLELINVGPQAQFILPNKLTGSRTSIIEEEDVSAEILVQILLLGTFLFIDDLHSDNCGQWKGTKEAAIVDFMPRAYTSLNNDSSVYWEAIHIDALEKCNEKSRLEMAKECLKKWDLLSMIDMTNEQIKPEKDRMKRLDIGFKGFNTPTEELDQYIIAVKQNLSKLTDMLNVGE
;
A
#
# COMPACT_ATOMS: atom_id res chain seq x y z
N MET A 1 27.04 5.25 -28.46
CA MET A 1 27.15 4.03 -27.64
C MET A 1 27.92 4.41 -26.39
N VAL A 2 27.55 3.85 -25.24
CA VAL A 2 28.18 4.11 -23.93
C VAL A 2 28.74 2.79 -23.41
N PHE A 3 29.94 2.83 -22.85
CA PHE A 3 30.53 1.70 -22.13
C PHE A 3 30.09 1.74 -20.68
N VAL A 4 29.41 0.70 -20.21
CA VAL A 4 28.94 0.62 -18.82
C VAL A 4 29.54 -0.61 -18.14
N VAL A 5 29.93 -0.45 -16.88
CA VAL A 5 30.36 -1.56 -16.03
C VAL A 5 29.19 -1.96 -15.15
N PHE A 6 28.77 -3.22 -15.18
CA PHE A 6 27.83 -3.73 -14.19
C PHE A 6 28.62 -4.31 -13.02
N ARG A 7 28.36 -3.82 -11.81
CA ARG A 7 28.99 -4.30 -10.59
C ARG A 7 27.94 -5.01 -9.75
N LEU A 8 28.10 -6.32 -9.61
CA LEU A 8 27.35 -7.07 -8.62
C LEU A 8 27.94 -6.82 -7.24
N VAL A 9 27.11 -6.36 -6.31
CA VAL A 9 27.51 -6.07 -4.92
C VAL A 9 26.73 -6.91 -3.93
N GLY A 10 27.36 -7.29 -2.83
CA GLY A 10 26.70 -7.98 -1.72
C GLY A 10 26.66 -9.51 -1.81
N ASP A 11 27.37 -10.11 -2.77
CA ASP A 11 27.83 -11.51 -2.70
C ASP A 11 29.18 -11.57 -1.93
N ALA A 12 29.74 -12.77 -1.72
CA ALA A 12 31.04 -12.95 -1.04
C ALA A 12 32.20 -12.10 -1.61
N GLU A 13 32.18 -11.80 -2.91
CA GLU A 13 33.06 -10.86 -3.58
C GLU A 13 32.28 -10.08 -4.64
N ASP A 14 32.61 -8.80 -4.81
CA ASP A 14 32.03 -7.99 -5.89
C ASP A 14 32.46 -8.54 -7.26
N ARG A 15 31.51 -8.70 -8.17
CA ARG A 15 31.78 -9.17 -9.54
C ARG A 15 31.57 -8.05 -10.54
N LEU A 16 32.61 -7.75 -11.30
CA LEU A 16 32.59 -6.72 -12.35
C LEU A 16 32.37 -7.35 -13.72
N PHE A 17 31.32 -6.92 -14.40
CA PHE A 17 31.05 -7.24 -15.79
C PHE A 17 31.41 -6.02 -16.63
N LYS A 18 32.61 -6.04 -17.18
CA LYS A 18 33.15 -4.96 -18.02
C LYS A 18 32.70 -5.16 -19.49
N ASN A 19 32.82 -4.10 -20.30
CA ASN A 19 32.58 -4.11 -21.74
C ASN A 19 31.10 -4.26 -22.16
N ASN A 20 30.16 -3.75 -21.37
CA ASN A 20 28.77 -3.64 -21.84
C ASN A 20 28.64 -2.40 -22.71
N ILE A 21 28.55 -2.62 -24.02
CA ILE A 21 28.30 -1.56 -25.00
C ILE A 21 26.79 -1.42 -25.14
N LEU A 22 26.26 -0.27 -24.73
CA LEU A 22 24.83 0.03 -24.73
C LEU A 22 24.56 1.27 -25.57
N GLU A 23 23.36 1.35 -26.13
CA GLU A 23 22.88 2.60 -26.71
C GLU A 23 22.50 3.56 -25.58
N PRO A 24 22.87 4.86 -25.64
CA PRO A 24 22.43 5.83 -24.64
C PRO A 24 20.90 5.87 -24.50
N GLN A 25 20.21 5.64 -25.63
CA GLN A 25 18.75 5.59 -25.74
C GLN A 25 18.14 4.20 -25.51
N ILE A 26 18.88 3.27 -24.92
CA ILE A 26 18.33 1.97 -24.55
C ILE A 26 17.11 2.17 -23.64
N SER A 27 16.03 1.44 -23.91
CA SER A 27 14.86 1.47 -23.02
C SER A 27 15.23 0.89 -21.66
N HIS A 28 14.57 1.33 -20.59
CA HIS A 28 14.79 0.75 -19.26
C HIS A 28 14.55 -0.78 -19.25
N VAL A 29 13.55 -1.27 -20.00
CA VAL A 29 13.25 -2.70 -20.13
C VAL A 29 14.39 -3.46 -20.81
N ASP A 30 14.99 -2.91 -21.86
CA ASP A 30 16.08 -3.58 -22.57
C ASP A 30 17.39 -3.50 -21.79
N LEU A 31 17.59 -2.44 -21.00
CA LEU A 31 18.67 -2.35 -20.02
C LEU A 31 18.55 -3.46 -18.97
N LEU A 32 17.36 -3.65 -18.39
CA LEU A 32 17.09 -4.72 -17.42
C LEU A 32 17.33 -6.12 -18.01
N LYS A 33 16.83 -6.39 -19.23
CA LYS A 33 17.11 -7.64 -19.96
C LYS A 33 18.60 -7.84 -20.21
N ARG A 34 19.32 -6.76 -20.50
CA ARG A 34 20.76 -6.83 -20.75
C ARG A 34 21.54 -7.13 -19.47
N ILE A 35 21.18 -6.51 -18.36
CA ILE A 35 21.73 -6.82 -17.04
C ILE A 35 21.39 -8.25 -16.64
N GLU A 36 20.16 -8.73 -16.89
CA GLU A 36 19.76 -10.12 -16.66
C GLU A 36 20.63 -11.06 -17.48
N HIS A 37 20.80 -10.78 -18.77
CA HIS A 37 21.59 -11.64 -19.65
C HIS A 37 23.03 -11.81 -19.15
N VAL A 38 23.62 -10.73 -18.63
CA VAL A 38 25.03 -10.66 -18.23
C VAL A 38 25.24 -11.17 -16.81
N THR A 39 24.43 -10.72 -15.85
CA THR A 39 24.55 -11.04 -14.42
C THR A 39 23.78 -12.31 -14.03
N LYS A 40 22.90 -12.77 -14.93
CA LYS A 40 21.87 -13.79 -14.70
C LYS A 40 20.79 -13.36 -13.72
N ILE A 41 20.78 -12.14 -13.17
CA ILE A 41 19.76 -11.74 -12.18
C ILE A 41 18.42 -11.48 -12.91
N PRO A 42 17.34 -12.20 -12.57
CA PRO A 42 16.03 -11.96 -13.18
C PRO A 42 15.58 -10.52 -12.98
N ILE A 43 14.87 -9.98 -13.97
CA ILE A 43 14.51 -8.56 -14.07
C ILE A 43 13.77 -8.07 -12.83
N GLU A 44 12.88 -8.90 -12.28
CA GLU A 44 12.08 -8.62 -11.08
C GLU A 44 12.92 -8.43 -9.80
N TYR A 45 14.21 -8.82 -9.83
CA TYR A 45 15.13 -8.71 -8.69
C TYR A 45 16.27 -7.71 -8.92
N GLN A 46 16.20 -6.90 -9.98
CA GLN A 46 17.23 -5.92 -10.28
C GLN A 46 16.90 -4.57 -9.64
N GLU A 47 17.62 -4.22 -8.57
CA GLU A 47 17.64 -2.86 -8.01
C GLU A 47 18.88 -2.13 -8.52
N ILE A 48 18.78 -1.48 -9.67
CA ILE A 48 19.94 -0.83 -10.30
C ILE A 48 20.22 0.50 -9.59
N LYS A 49 21.46 0.68 -9.14
CA LYS A 49 21.93 1.94 -8.57
C LYS A 49 23.02 2.57 -9.42
N TYR A 50 22.93 3.87 -9.62
CA TYR A 50 23.94 4.69 -10.27
C TYR A 50 24.42 5.76 -9.28
N ARG A 51 25.75 5.79 -9.02
CA ARG A 51 26.37 6.70 -8.02
C ARG A 51 25.78 6.61 -6.61
N GLY A 52 25.15 5.48 -6.28
CA GLY A 52 24.53 5.23 -4.97
C GLY A 52 23.02 5.48 -4.93
N ASP A 53 22.48 6.17 -5.94
CA ASP A 53 21.06 6.46 -6.06
C ASP A 53 20.36 5.45 -6.97
N GLU A 54 19.04 5.29 -6.82
CA GLU A 54 18.24 4.46 -7.71
C GLU A 54 18.28 5.01 -9.13
N LEU A 55 18.48 4.11 -10.12
CA LEU A 55 18.45 4.50 -11.51
C LEU A 55 17.03 4.95 -11.88
N PRO A 56 16.84 6.18 -12.42
CA PRO A 56 15.50 6.68 -12.74
C PRO A 56 14.79 5.78 -13.75
N ASP A 57 13.49 5.49 -13.53
CA ASP A 57 12.61 4.80 -14.50
C ASP A 57 12.21 5.74 -15.65
N SER A 58 13.23 6.35 -16.26
CA SER A 58 13.09 7.22 -17.43
C SER A 58 13.12 6.39 -18.71
N LEU A 59 12.61 6.96 -19.80
CA LEU A 59 12.60 6.30 -21.11
C LEU A 59 14.02 5.90 -21.55
N HIS A 60 15.02 6.69 -21.16
CA HIS A 60 16.44 6.51 -21.53
C HIS A 60 17.36 6.69 -20.31
N PRO A 61 17.46 5.69 -19.43
CA PRO A 61 18.14 5.81 -18.14
C PRO A 61 19.66 5.97 -18.23
N LEU A 62 20.25 5.86 -19.42
CA LEU A 62 21.68 6.01 -19.65
C LEU A 62 22.06 7.37 -20.27
N GLU A 63 21.11 8.28 -20.54
CA GLU A 63 21.42 9.59 -21.16
C GLU A 63 22.40 10.44 -20.33
N SER A 64 22.40 10.27 -19.01
CA SER A 64 23.25 11.01 -18.05
C SER A 64 24.50 10.25 -17.60
N ILE A 65 24.75 9.07 -18.16
CA ILE A 65 25.85 8.18 -17.76
C ILE A 65 27.03 8.36 -18.72
N ASN A 66 28.20 8.65 -18.16
CA ASN A 66 29.46 8.78 -18.88
C ASN A 66 30.07 7.40 -19.17
N GLU A 67 31.03 7.38 -20.10
CA GLU A 67 31.77 6.15 -20.41
C GLU A 67 32.50 5.59 -19.17
N PHE A 68 32.42 4.26 -19.05
CA PHE A 68 33.03 3.43 -18.00
C PHE A 68 32.44 3.58 -16.60
N GLU A 69 31.32 4.27 -16.45
CA GLU A 69 30.65 4.38 -15.16
C GLU A 69 29.95 3.08 -14.74
N GLU A 70 29.79 2.94 -13.42
CA GLU A 70 29.32 1.73 -12.78
C GLU A 70 27.82 1.79 -12.48
N LEU A 71 27.09 0.79 -12.97
CA LEU A 71 25.77 0.44 -12.48
C LEU A 71 25.92 -0.68 -11.46
N THR A 72 25.48 -0.43 -10.25
CA THR A 72 25.52 -1.38 -9.15
C THR A 72 24.22 -2.18 -9.12
N VAL A 73 24.32 -3.50 -8.99
CA VAL A 73 23.18 -4.42 -8.93
C VAL A 73 23.37 -5.35 -7.72
N PRO A 74 22.41 -5.44 -6.78
CA PRO A 74 22.58 -6.30 -5.61
C PRO A 74 22.56 -7.78 -5.98
N GLY A 75 23.41 -8.58 -5.33
CA GLY A 75 23.56 -10.01 -5.55
C GLY A 75 22.38 -10.85 -5.04
N ARG A 76 22.19 -12.05 -5.60
CA ARG A 76 21.10 -12.98 -5.22
C ARG A 76 21.30 -13.61 -3.85
N GLU A 77 22.50 -13.52 -3.28
CA GLU A 77 22.85 -14.17 -2.02
C GLU A 77 22.07 -13.57 -0.83
N ARG A 78 21.81 -12.26 -0.83
CA ARG A 78 21.04 -11.59 0.24
C ARG A 78 19.59 -12.09 0.34
N LEU A 79 18.89 -12.18 -0.79
CA LEU A 79 17.49 -12.66 -0.82
C LEU A 79 17.40 -14.15 -0.49
N LYS A 80 18.35 -14.95 -0.99
CA LYS A 80 18.46 -16.38 -0.64
C LYS A 80 18.73 -16.58 0.85
N ASN A 81 19.65 -15.81 1.43
CA ASN A 81 19.98 -15.87 2.85
C ASN A 81 18.82 -15.39 3.72
N ALA A 82 18.09 -14.34 3.30
CA ALA A 82 16.87 -13.89 3.99
C ALA A 82 15.78 -14.96 3.96
N SER A 83 15.53 -15.56 2.80
CA SER A 83 14.55 -16.66 2.64
C SER A 83 14.92 -17.88 3.48
N GLU A 84 16.21 -18.25 3.49
CA GLU A 84 16.72 -19.35 4.30
C GLU A 84 16.63 -19.05 5.80
N ALA A 85 16.93 -17.82 6.22
CA ALA A 85 16.76 -17.39 7.60
C ALA A 85 15.29 -17.48 8.06
N VAL A 86 14.34 -17.08 7.20
CA VAL A 86 12.89 -17.22 7.47
C VAL A 86 12.49 -18.69 7.57
N ARG A 87 13.04 -19.56 6.71
CA ARG A 87 12.79 -21.01 6.74
C ARG A 87 13.31 -21.66 8.01
N ILE A 88 14.55 -21.35 8.41
CA ILE A 88 15.14 -21.83 9.67
C ILE A 88 14.32 -21.32 10.86
N HIS A 89 13.90 -20.06 10.83
CA HIS A 89 13.03 -19.51 11.86
C HIS A 89 11.68 -20.25 11.97
N LYS A 90 11.02 -20.59 10.84
CA LYS A 90 9.79 -21.43 10.82
C LYS A 90 10.03 -22.76 11.56
N ARG A 91 11.14 -23.45 11.23
CA ARG A 91 11.49 -24.72 11.85
C ARG A 91 11.76 -24.60 13.35
N LEU A 92 12.45 -23.55 13.80
CA LEU A 92 12.71 -23.31 15.23
C LEU A 92 11.40 -23.05 16.01
N MET A 93 10.45 -22.35 15.40
CA MET A 93 9.11 -22.13 15.98
C MET A 93 8.34 -23.43 16.15
N GLU A 94 8.24 -24.23 15.10
CA GLU A 94 7.48 -25.49 15.09
C GLU A 94 7.99 -26.50 16.12
N ASN A 95 9.28 -26.44 16.45
CA ASN A 95 9.91 -27.32 17.43
C ASN A 95 9.96 -26.73 18.85
N GLY A 96 9.25 -25.61 19.11
CA GLY A 96 9.16 -25.03 20.45
C GLY A 96 10.48 -24.43 20.98
N PHE A 97 11.49 -24.22 20.13
CA PHE A 97 12.82 -23.77 20.54
C PHE A 97 12.77 -22.46 21.35
N PHE A 98 11.98 -21.49 20.88
CA PHE A 98 11.84 -20.19 21.53
C PHE A 98 11.05 -20.23 22.85
N MET A 99 10.27 -21.29 23.10
CA MET A 99 9.61 -21.51 24.39
C MET A 99 10.60 -21.99 25.46
N VAL A 100 11.62 -22.76 25.05
CA VAL A 100 12.65 -23.29 25.94
C VAL A 100 13.76 -22.24 26.18
N TYR A 101 14.12 -21.48 25.15
CA TYR A 101 15.19 -20.49 25.20
C TYR A 101 14.64 -19.06 25.13
N CYS A 102 14.06 -18.60 26.24
CA CYS A 102 13.38 -17.29 26.33
C CYS A 102 14.27 -16.09 25.92
N GLY A 103 15.58 -16.14 26.13
CA GLY A 103 16.50 -15.08 25.67
C GLY A 103 16.56 -14.94 24.14
N PHE A 104 16.49 -16.06 23.42
CA PHE A 104 16.36 -16.07 21.96
C PHE A 104 14.98 -15.60 21.51
N ASN A 105 13.94 -15.82 22.33
CA ASN A 105 12.60 -15.30 22.06
C ASN A 105 12.57 -13.78 22.09
N SER A 106 13.24 -13.13 23.06
CA SER A 106 13.37 -11.67 23.10
C SER A 106 14.11 -11.13 21.88
N PHE A 107 15.27 -11.71 21.54
CA PHE A 107 16.03 -11.34 20.34
C PHE A 107 15.21 -11.54 19.05
N ARG A 108 14.42 -12.62 18.98
CA ARG A 108 13.49 -12.91 17.86
C ARG A 108 12.45 -11.80 17.74
N MET A 109 11.78 -11.42 18.82
CA MET A 109 10.79 -10.34 18.79
C MET A 109 11.40 -9.01 18.28
N GLU A 110 12.63 -8.71 18.71
CA GLU A 110 13.33 -7.47 18.34
C GLU A 110 13.87 -7.43 16.90
N ASN A 111 14.12 -8.56 16.26
CA ASN A 111 14.87 -8.60 15.00
C ASN A 111 14.21 -9.41 13.87
N HIS A 112 13.24 -10.27 14.18
CA HIS A 112 12.56 -11.07 13.15
C HIS A 112 11.84 -10.18 12.13
N HIS A 113 11.17 -9.12 12.57
CA HIS A 113 10.51 -8.17 11.68
C HIS A 113 11.50 -7.50 10.70
N LYS A 114 12.75 -7.29 11.12
CA LYS A 114 13.82 -6.71 10.28
C LYS A 114 14.45 -7.70 9.31
N ILE A 115 14.22 -9.01 9.47
CA ILE A 115 14.68 -10.04 8.53
C ILE A 115 13.52 -10.42 7.60
N ALA A 116 12.31 -10.53 8.16
CA ALA A 116 11.08 -10.70 7.41
C ALA A 116 10.84 -9.54 6.43
N SER A 117 11.18 -8.30 6.81
CA SER A 117 11.16 -7.13 5.91
C SER A 117 11.95 -7.29 4.61
N TRP A 118 12.98 -8.16 4.59
CA TRP A 118 13.76 -8.46 3.36
C TRP A 118 13.11 -9.53 2.50
N THR A 119 12.14 -10.24 3.05
CA THR A 119 11.30 -11.22 2.35
C THR A 119 9.91 -10.68 2.02
N ASP A 120 9.53 -9.51 2.55
CA ASP A 120 8.21 -8.90 2.36
C ASP A 120 7.94 -8.44 0.90
N GLU A 121 8.97 -8.43 0.06
CA GLU A 121 8.85 -8.29 -1.41
C GLU A 121 8.57 -9.63 -2.12
N SER A 122 8.46 -10.72 -1.37
CA SER A 122 8.17 -12.04 -1.92
C SER A 122 6.66 -12.17 -2.15
N ILE A 123 6.27 -12.13 -3.42
CA ILE A 123 4.92 -12.47 -3.89
C ILE A 123 4.42 -13.76 -3.23
N GLN A 124 5.28 -14.76 -3.03
CA GLN A 124 4.92 -16.04 -2.39
C GLN A 124 4.43 -15.88 -0.95
N LEU A 125 4.99 -14.95 -0.17
CA LEU A 125 4.55 -14.70 1.21
C LEU A 125 3.19 -13.98 1.23
N MET A 126 2.98 -13.04 0.30
CA MET A 126 1.68 -12.38 0.12
C MET A 126 0.60 -13.41 -0.26
N GLU A 127 0.92 -14.32 -1.18
CA GLU A 127 0.03 -15.40 -1.59
C GLU A 127 -0.28 -16.37 -0.43
N GLU A 128 0.74 -16.79 0.34
CA GLU A 128 0.58 -17.67 1.51
C GLU A 128 -0.34 -17.02 2.58
N ALA A 129 -0.10 -15.74 2.88
CA ALA A 129 -0.90 -14.96 3.82
C ALA A 129 -2.35 -14.79 3.36
N THR A 130 -2.53 -14.46 2.08
CA THR A 130 -3.84 -14.25 1.45
C THR A 130 -4.65 -15.54 1.43
N ARG A 131 -4.04 -16.65 0.98
CA ARG A 131 -4.69 -17.96 0.98
C ARG A 131 -5.08 -18.37 2.39
N SER A 132 -4.19 -18.21 3.37
CA SER A 132 -4.47 -18.55 4.78
C SER A 132 -5.63 -17.73 5.35
N HIS A 133 -5.76 -16.46 4.96
CA HIS A 133 -6.85 -15.60 5.39
C HIS A 133 -8.18 -16.06 4.84
N PHE A 134 -8.28 -16.27 3.52
CA PHE A 134 -9.52 -16.72 2.89
C PHE A 134 -9.90 -18.14 3.33
N LEU A 135 -8.94 -19.03 3.53
CA LEU A 135 -9.19 -20.36 4.07
C LEU A 135 -9.81 -20.32 5.48
N ARG A 136 -9.35 -19.40 6.35
CA ARG A 136 -10.01 -19.21 7.66
C ARG A 136 -11.44 -18.71 7.53
N GLN A 137 -11.74 -17.89 6.54
CA GLN A 137 -13.11 -17.44 6.28
C GLN A 137 -13.97 -18.57 5.73
N HIS A 138 -13.40 -19.42 4.87
CA HIS A 138 -14.03 -20.63 4.34
C HIS A 138 -14.60 -21.50 5.45
N PHE A 139 -13.75 -21.86 6.42
CA PHE A 139 -14.17 -22.65 7.58
C PHE A 139 -15.16 -21.90 8.49
N LYS A 140 -15.01 -20.57 8.66
CA LYS A 140 -15.98 -19.77 9.43
C LYS A 140 -17.38 -19.76 8.79
N ARG A 141 -17.50 -20.04 7.50
CA ARG A 141 -18.78 -20.17 6.79
C ARG A 141 -19.40 -21.55 6.93
N GLY A 142 -18.76 -22.47 7.66
CA GLY A 142 -19.31 -23.80 7.95
C GLY A 142 -18.81 -24.92 7.05
N ALA A 143 -17.73 -24.70 6.29
CA ALA A 143 -17.10 -25.77 5.53
C ALA A 143 -16.49 -26.84 6.45
N ASP A 144 -16.64 -28.10 6.06
CA ASP A 144 -16.00 -29.24 6.74
C ASP A 144 -14.56 -29.48 6.23
N ASP A 145 -14.26 -29.09 4.99
CA ASP A 145 -12.97 -29.25 4.34
C ASP A 145 -12.69 -28.13 3.29
N GLU A 146 -11.63 -28.28 2.50
CA GLU A 146 -11.23 -27.34 1.44
C GLU A 146 -11.79 -27.70 0.05
N SER A 147 -12.72 -28.64 -0.06
CA SER A 147 -13.12 -29.23 -1.36
C SER A 147 -13.73 -28.22 -2.34
N ASP A 148 -14.43 -27.21 -1.82
CA ASP A 148 -15.01 -26.10 -2.57
C ASP A 148 -14.26 -24.77 -2.37
N PHE A 149 -13.08 -24.80 -1.75
CA PHE A 149 -12.24 -23.61 -1.58
C PHE A 149 -11.37 -23.37 -2.81
N VAL A 150 -11.47 -22.18 -3.40
CA VAL A 150 -10.55 -21.73 -4.46
C VAL A 150 -9.80 -20.50 -3.98
N CYS A 151 -8.48 -20.48 -4.18
CA CYS A 151 -7.67 -19.29 -4.02
C CYS A 151 -6.49 -19.37 -4.99
N ARG A 152 -6.57 -18.60 -6.07
CA ARG A 152 -5.56 -18.52 -7.13
C ARG A 152 -5.09 -17.08 -7.31
N PHE A 153 -3.90 -16.92 -7.88
CA PHE A 153 -3.25 -15.63 -8.05
C PHE A 153 -2.89 -15.39 -9.50
N GLU A 154 -2.94 -14.13 -9.91
CA GLU A 154 -2.51 -13.64 -11.22
C GLU A 154 -1.65 -12.39 -11.05
N ASP A 155 -0.67 -12.23 -11.93
CA ASP A 155 0.09 -10.99 -12.03
C ASP A 155 -0.87 -9.83 -12.34
N ARG A 156 -0.63 -8.69 -11.70
CA ARG A 156 -1.41 -7.49 -12.00
C ARG A 156 -1.03 -6.95 -13.40
N PRO A 157 -2.00 -6.78 -14.31
CA PRO A 157 -1.78 -6.10 -15.59
C PRO A 157 -1.12 -4.72 -15.40
N ARG A 158 -0.12 -4.39 -16.25
CA ARG A 158 0.69 -3.16 -16.12
C ARG A 158 -0.12 -1.87 -16.34
N ASP A 159 -1.22 -1.98 -17.08
CA ASP A 159 -2.17 -0.93 -17.43
C ASP A 159 -3.15 -0.59 -16.30
N LEU A 160 -3.21 -1.39 -15.24
CA LEU A 160 -4.09 -1.14 -14.08
C LEU A 160 -3.48 -0.22 -13.00
N GLY A 161 -2.33 0.43 -13.27
CA GLY A 161 -1.66 1.34 -12.33
C GLY A 161 -1.15 0.69 -11.03
N GLY A 162 -0.39 1.46 -10.23
CA GLY A 162 0.16 1.04 -8.93
C GLY A 162 1.48 0.25 -8.97
N SER A 163 2.00 -0.12 -7.80
CA SER A 163 3.30 -0.80 -7.67
C SER A 163 3.34 -2.17 -8.38
N ARG A 164 4.48 -2.46 -9.04
CA ARG A 164 4.80 -3.76 -9.67
C ARG A 164 4.84 -4.94 -8.68
N LYS A 165 4.78 -4.65 -7.36
CA LYS A 165 4.82 -5.63 -6.26
C LYS A 165 3.42 -6.10 -5.80
N ASN A 166 2.35 -5.71 -6.52
CA ASN A 166 0.97 -6.11 -6.23
C ASN A 166 0.57 -7.37 -7.02
N THR A 167 -0.37 -8.16 -6.47
CA THR A 167 -0.94 -9.34 -7.15
C THR A 167 -2.46 -9.30 -7.15
N LEU A 168 -3.10 -10.01 -8.08
CA LEU A 168 -4.54 -10.25 -8.08
C LEU A 168 -4.81 -11.61 -7.44
N ALA A 169 -5.72 -11.65 -6.47
CA ALA A 169 -6.21 -12.90 -5.89
C ALA A 169 -7.66 -13.14 -6.31
N TYR A 170 -8.00 -14.36 -6.66
CA TYR A 170 -9.36 -14.80 -6.92
C TYR A 170 -9.70 -15.83 -5.87
N ALA A 171 -10.69 -15.54 -5.03
CA ALA A 171 -11.08 -16.43 -3.94
C ALA A 171 -12.56 -16.81 -4.05
N GLN A 172 -12.85 -18.10 -3.87
CA GLN A 172 -14.20 -18.64 -3.73
C GLN A 172 -14.29 -19.34 -2.38
N LEU A 173 -15.18 -18.84 -1.53
CA LEU A 173 -15.42 -19.39 -0.20
C LEU A 173 -16.63 -20.33 -0.21
N HIS A 174 -16.81 -21.05 0.89
CA HIS A 174 -17.91 -21.99 1.06
C HIS A 174 -19.27 -21.35 0.79
N GLY A 175 -20.05 -22.03 -0.05
CA GLY A 175 -21.37 -21.59 -0.49
C GLY A 175 -21.36 -20.46 -1.53
N GLU A 176 -20.20 -19.95 -1.94
CA GLU A 176 -20.10 -19.00 -3.06
C GLU A 176 -20.14 -19.74 -4.40
N LYS A 177 -20.82 -19.14 -5.37
CA LYS A 177 -20.98 -19.71 -6.72
C LYS A 177 -19.87 -19.29 -7.68
N GLU A 178 -19.24 -18.15 -7.41
CA GLU A 178 -18.28 -17.51 -8.29
C GLU A 178 -17.09 -17.01 -7.47
N GLU A 179 -15.93 -16.94 -8.12
CA GLU A 179 -14.74 -16.34 -7.53
C GLU A 179 -14.91 -14.83 -7.38
N THR A 180 -14.59 -14.30 -6.20
CA THR A 180 -14.46 -12.87 -5.99
C THR A 180 -13.02 -12.44 -6.29
N LYS A 181 -12.87 -11.39 -7.11
CA LYS A 181 -11.57 -10.81 -7.45
C LYS A 181 -11.14 -9.78 -6.39
N TYR A 182 -9.93 -9.94 -5.90
CA TYR A 182 -9.27 -9.06 -4.95
C TYR A 182 -7.96 -8.54 -5.54
N ASN A 183 -7.72 -7.24 -5.39
CA ASN A 183 -6.40 -6.66 -5.53
C ASN A 183 -5.66 -6.81 -4.19
N VAL A 184 -4.45 -7.35 -4.21
CA VAL A 184 -3.63 -7.61 -3.02
C VAL A 184 -2.39 -6.74 -3.10
N LYS A 185 -2.40 -5.66 -2.33
CA LYS A 185 -1.24 -4.79 -2.11
C LYS A 185 -0.46 -5.19 -0.86
N CYS A 186 0.85 -4.99 -0.83
CA CYS A 186 1.66 -5.14 0.39
C CYS A 186 1.99 -3.77 1.00
N HIS A 187 1.79 -3.60 2.30
CA HIS A 187 2.33 -2.45 3.03
C HIS A 187 3.76 -2.73 3.47
N HIS A 188 4.70 -1.98 2.90
CA HIS A 188 6.13 -2.14 3.14
C HIS A 188 6.51 -2.04 4.62
N PHE A 189 6.96 -3.15 5.20
CA PHE A 189 8.05 -3.09 6.18
C PHE A 189 9.36 -3.24 5.38
N GLY A 190 10.02 -2.13 5.05
CA GLY A 190 11.26 -2.19 4.26
C GLY A 190 11.94 -0.85 4.08
N SER A 191 13.27 -0.88 3.95
CA SER A 191 14.15 0.28 3.76
C SER A 191 14.08 0.74 2.29
N SER A 192 13.20 1.70 1.98
CA SER A 192 13.39 2.46 0.73
C SER A 192 14.51 3.49 0.96
N SER A 193 15.37 3.66 -0.05
CA SER A 193 16.50 4.61 -0.06
C SER A 193 16.07 6.04 0.30
N ASN A 194 14.81 6.39 0.05
CA ASN A 194 14.28 7.75 0.09
C ASN A 194 13.09 7.94 1.06
N SER A 195 12.68 6.91 1.79
CA SER A 195 11.77 7.04 2.92
C SER A 195 12.44 6.51 4.17
N ALA A 196 12.83 7.42 5.05
CA ALA A 196 13.22 7.07 6.40
C ALA A 196 12.11 6.22 7.03
N LYS A 197 12.41 4.91 7.16
CA LYS A 197 11.72 3.88 7.93
C LYS A 197 10.58 3.17 7.19
N GLY A 198 10.69 1.84 7.09
CA GLY A 198 9.54 0.94 6.92
C GLY A 198 8.43 1.37 7.87
N GLN A 199 7.30 1.79 7.30
CA GLN A 199 6.17 2.31 8.05
C GLN A 199 5.36 1.10 8.50
N ALA A 200 5.16 1.00 9.81
CA ALA A 200 4.24 0.00 10.31
C ALA A 200 2.84 0.32 9.78
N PRO A 201 1.96 -0.68 9.58
CA PRO A 201 0.58 -0.46 9.15
C PRO A 201 -0.06 0.65 9.99
N ASP A 202 -0.49 1.71 9.32
CA ASP A 202 -1.09 2.85 9.99
C ASP A 202 -2.56 2.55 10.27
N ILE A 203 -2.91 2.44 11.55
CA ILE A 203 -4.27 2.17 12.01
C ILE A 203 -5.24 3.28 11.59
N LYS A 204 -4.76 4.52 11.38
CA LYS A 204 -5.56 5.63 10.86
C LYS A 204 -5.90 5.38 9.41
N GLU A 205 -4.95 4.87 8.64
CA GLU A 205 -5.18 4.42 7.27
C GLU A 205 -6.33 3.41 7.29
N PHE A 206 -6.22 2.36 8.12
CA PHE A 206 -7.25 1.32 8.25
C PHE A 206 -8.63 1.89 8.57
N PHE A 207 -8.71 2.75 9.58
CA PHE A 207 -9.93 3.47 9.92
C PHE A 207 -10.51 4.18 8.71
N CYS A 208 -9.70 4.90 7.92
CA CYS A 208 -10.15 5.63 6.75
C CYS A 208 -10.73 4.71 5.67
N TYR A 209 -10.10 3.58 5.32
CA TYR A 209 -10.74 2.66 4.37
C TYR A 209 -12.04 2.10 4.89
N LYS A 210 -12.10 1.74 6.17
CA LYS A 210 -13.34 1.18 6.70
C LYS A 210 -14.46 2.20 6.72
N LEU A 211 -14.16 3.47 7.03
CA LEU A 211 -15.12 4.56 6.92
C LEU A 211 -15.55 4.81 5.47
N LEU A 212 -14.60 4.86 4.53
CA LEU A 212 -14.87 5.05 3.11
C LEU A 212 -15.74 3.91 2.53
N GLU A 213 -15.51 2.66 2.94
CA GLU A 213 -16.37 1.50 2.64
C GLU A 213 -17.80 1.73 3.14
N LEU A 214 -17.97 2.14 4.41
CA LEU A 214 -19.29 2.33 5.02
C LEU A 214 -20.11 3.45 4.35
N ILE A 215 -19.44 4.47 3.80
CA ILE A 215 -20.11 5.55 3.06
C ILE A 215 -20.20 5.29 1.54
N ASN A 216 -19.80 4.10 1.08
CA ASN A 216 -19.77 3.67 -0.33
C ASN A 216 -18.87 4.50 -1.25
N VAL A 217 -17.82 5.13 -0.71
CA VAL A 217 -16.82 5.89 -1.48
C VAL A 217 -15.51 5.12 -1.62
N GLY A 218 -15.25 4.18 -0.73
CA GLY A 218 -14.09 3.30 -0.75
C GLY A 218 -14.45 1.88 -1.17
N PRO A 219 -13.46 1.10 -1.61
CA PRO A 219 -13.64 -0.32 -1.83
C PRO A 219 -13.90 -1.06 -0.52
N GLN A 220 -14.51 -2.24 -0.63
CA GLN A 220 -14.48 -3.19 0.49
C GLN A 220 -13.03 -3.62 0.73
N ALA A 221 -12.48 -3.23 1.86
CA ALA A 221 -11.07 -3.48 2.18
C ALA A 221 -10.95 -4.56 3.26
N GLN A 222 -10.18 -5.60 2.96
CA GLN A 222 -9.85 -6.65 3.93
C GLN A 222 -8.38 -6.58 4.32
N PHE A 223 -8.14 -6.55 5.63
CA PHE A 223 -6.79 -6.51 6.19
C PHE A 223 -6.35 -7.91 6.57
N ILE A 224 -5.51 -8.47 5.71
CA ILE A 224 -4.79 -9.69 5.99
C ILE A 224 -3.64 -9.31 6.91
N LEU A 225 -3.87 -9.37 8.23
CA LEU A 225 -2.73 -9.49 9.14
C LEU A 225 -2.29 -10.95 9.06
N PRO A 226 -1.08 -11.24 8.58
CA PRO A 226 -0.63 -12.60 8.52
C PRO A 226 -0.32 -13.06 9.94
N ASN A 227 -0.22 -14.37 10.13
CA ASN A 227 0.33 -14.93 11.36
C ASN A 227 1.80 -14.49 11.59
N LYS A 228 2.38 -13.82 10.58
CA LYS A 228 3.63 -13.07 10.54
C LYS A 228 3.43 -11.80 9.69
N LEU A 229 3.22 -10.64 10.31
CA LEU A 229 3.30 -9.26 9.76
C LEU A 229 3.46 -9.12 8.22
N THR A 230 2.44 -8.60 7.52
CA THR A 230 2.40 -8.05 6.14
C THR A 230 0.93 -7.77 5.76
N GLY A 231 0.49 -6.50 5.88
CA GLY A 231 -0.90 -6.07 5.67
C GLY A 231 -1.33 -5.97 4.20
N SER A 232 -2.64 -6.06 3.91
CA SER A 232 -3.24 -6.03 2.56
C SER A 232 -4.35 -5.00 2.36
N ARG A 233 -4.50 -4.50 1.12
CA ARG A 233 -5.51 -3.52 0.65
C ARG A 233 -5.88 -3.72 -0.85
N THR A 234 -7.10 -3.31 -1.27
CA THR A 234 -7.81 -3.60 -2.57
C THR A 234 -8.20 -2.28 -3.27
N SER A 235 -8.07 -2.01 -4.59
CA SER A 235 -9.12 -2.06 -5.66
C SER A 235 -8.68 -1.37 -7.01
N ILE A 236 -9.61 -1.10 -7.97
CA ILE A 236 -9.44 -0.64 -9.38
C ILE A 236 -10.31 0.63 -9.67
N ILE A 237 -9.82 1.60 -10.46
CA ILE A 237 -10.56 2.75 -11.06
C ILE A 237 -10.32 2.78 -12.59
N GLU A 238 -11.31 3.21 -13.39
CA GLU A 238 -11.13 3.66 -14.79
C GLU A 238 -11.33 5.19 -14.86
N GLU A 239 -10.49 5.88 -15.64
CA GLU A 239 -10.59 7.33 -15.92
C GLU A 239 -11.83 7.64 -16.77
N GLU A 240 -12.90 8.12 -16.15
CA GLU A 240 -13.94 8.92 -16.81
C GLU A 240 -13.81 10.39 -16.38
N ASP A 241 -14.27 11.32 -17.23
CA ASP A 241 -14.31 12.76 -16.92
C ASP A 241 -15.04 13.00 -15.58
N VAL A 242 -14.26 13.33 -14.55
CA VAL A 242 -14.76 13.47 -13.19
C VAL A 242 -15.60 14.73 -13.07
N SER A 243 -16.88 14.57 -12.71
CA SER A 243 -17.78 15.72 -12.53
C SER A 243 -17.41 16.58 -11.31
N ALA A 244 -17.83 17.86 -11.32
CA ALA A 244 -17.61 18.76 -10.18
C ALA A 244 -18.20 18.24 -8.86
N GLU A 245 -19.31 17.50 -8.91
CA GLU A 245 -19.93 16.87 -7.74
C GLU A 245 -19.02 15.81 -7.12
N ILE A 246 -18.41 14.96 -7.94
CA ILE A 246 -17.44 13.94 -7.50
C ILE A 246 -16.19 14.62 -6.91
N LEU A 247 -15.70 15.68 -7.55
CA LEU A 247 -14.54 16.41 -7.04
C LEU A 247 -14.82 17.06 -5.68
N VAL A 248 -16.02 17.61 -5.47
CA VAL A 248 -16.43 18.14 -4.17
C VAL A 248 -16.46 17.04 -3.10
N GLN A 249 -16.95 15.83 -3.43
CA GLN A 249 -16.92 14.68 -2.52
C GLN A 249 -15.48 14.33 -2.11
N ILE A 250 -14.57 14.19 -3.08
CA ILE A 250 -13.19 13.79 -2.81
C ILE A 250 -12.45 14.87 -2.02
N LEU A 251 -12.63 16.15 -2.37
CA LEU A 251 -12.08 17.30 -1.64
C LEU A 251 -12.52 17.35 -0.18
N LEU A 252 -13.82 17.14 0.03
CA LEU A 252 -14.43 17.12 1.36
C LEU A 252 -13.76 16.02 2.20
N LEU A 253 -13.70 14.80 1.67
CA LEU A 253 -13.09 13.64 2.32
C LEU A 253 -11.58 13.85 2.59
N GLY A 254 -10.81 14.31 1.61
CA GLY A 254 -9.39 14.63 1.76
C GLY A 254 -9.09 15.62 2.88
N THR A 255 -10.00 16.59 3.07
CA THR A 255 -9.87 17.64 4.07
C THR A 255 -10.14 17.12 5.48
N PHE A 256 -11.31 16.52 5.74
CA PHE A 256 -11.67 16.15 7.12
C PHE A 256 -11.04 14.83 7.58
N LEU A 257 -10.66 13.93 6.66
CA LEU A 257 -9.92 12.71 6.96
C LEU A 257 -8.40 12.90 6.95
N PHE A 258 -7.90 14.09 6.61
CA PHE A 258 -6.46 14.35 6.51
C PHE A 258 -5.74 13.35 5.60
N ILE A 259 -6.32 13.03 4.45
CA ILE A 259 -5.70 12.14 3.47
C ILE A 259 -5.24 12.93 2.23
N ASP A 260 -4.08 12.55 1.71
CA ASP A 260 -3.41 13.10 0.53
C ASP A 260 -3.28 12.02 -0.56
N ASP A 261 -2.53 12.32 -1.62
CA ASP A 261 -2.26 11.39 -2.74
C ASP A 261 -3.53 11.04 -3.52
N LEU A 262 -4.47 11.99 -3.58
CA LEU A 262 -5.75 11.88 -4.30
C LEU A 262 -5.60 12.35 -5.75
N HIS A 263 -4.72 11.70 -6.51
CA HIS A 263 -4.58 11.92 -7.95
C HIS A 263 -5.48 10.95 -8.76
N SER A 264 -5.50 11.10 -10.08
CA SER A 264 -6.40 10.38 -11.01
C SER A 264 -6.29 8.85 -10.91
N ASP A 265 -5.09 8.31 -10.67
CA ASP A 265 -4.91 6.85 -10.47
C ASP A 265 -5.52 6.33 -9.14
N ASN A 266 -5.69 7.21 -8.15
CA ASN A 266 -6.05 6.85 -6.78
C ASN A 266 -7.49 7.24 -6.42
N CYS A 267 -8.11 8.14 -7.17
CA CYS A 267 -9.48 8.56 -6.96
C CYS A 267 -10.19 8.96 -8.26
N GLY A 268 -11.51 8.89 -8.26
CA GLY A 268 -12.34 9.16 -9.42
C GLY A 268 -13.81 8.86 -9.13
N GLN A 269 -14.47 8.19 -10.07
CA GLN A 269 -15.88 7.85 -9.99
C GLN A 269 -16.10 6.35 -10.14
N TRP A 270 -16.98 5.76 -9.34
CA TRP A 270 -17.36 4.36 -9.53
C TRP A 270 -18.14 4.20 -10.83
N LYS A 271 -17.69 3.26 -11.67
CA LYS A 271 -18.29 2.96 -12.97
C LYS A 271 -19.80 2.81 -12.91
N GLY A 272 -20.50 3.59 -13.72
CA GLY A 272 -21.97 3.55 -13.83
C GLY A 272 -22.73 4.10 -12.62
N THR A 273 -22.04 4.78 -11.69
CA THR A 273 -22.65 5.43 -10.52
C THR A 273 -22.36 6.93 -10.52
N LYS A 274 -22.90 7.69 -9.56
CA LYS A 274 -22.52 9.08 -9.28
C LYS A 274 -21.75 9.22 -7.95
N GLU A 275 -21.14 8.14 -7.51
CA GLU A 275 -20.41 8.08 -6.26
C GLU A 275 -18.92 8.27 -6.52
N ALA A 276 -18.27 9.05 -5.65
CA ALA A 276 -16.81 9.12 -5.65
C ALA A 276 -16.21 7.74 -5.38
N ALA A 277 -15.05 7.48 -5.99
CA ALA A 277 -14.23 6.32 -5.73
C ALA A 277 -12.88 6.80 -5.19
N ILE A 278 -12.47 6.34 -4.01
CA ILE A 278 -11.14 6.55 -3.44
C ILE A 278 -10.54 5.16 -3.16
N VAL A 279 -9.51 4.79 -3.91
CA VAL A 279 -8.91 3.44 -3.87
C VAL A 279 -7.52 3.40 -3.27
N ASP A 280 -6.85 4.55 -3.19
CA ASP A 280 -5.59 4.71 -2.48
C ASP A 280 -5.44 6.14 -1.94
N PHE A 281 -4.59 6.29 -0.92
CA PHE A 281 -4.25 7.60 -0.35
C PHE A 281 -3.09 7.48 0.64
N MET A 282 -2.53 8.63 1.00
CA MET A 282 -1.55 8.75 2.07
C MET A 282 -2.13 9.51 3.27
N PRO A 283 -2.17 8.93 4.50
CA PRO A 283 -2.54 9.68 5.69
C PRO A 283 -1.54 10.80 6.00
N ARG A 284 -2.05 11.97 6.37
CA ARG A 284 -1.25 13.09 6.89
C ARG A 284 -1.21 13.13 8.41
N ALA A 285 -0.31 13.97 8.94
CA ALA A 285 -0.42 14.43 10.31
C ALA A 285 -1.73 15.23 10.48
N TYR A 286 -2.53 14.88 11.48
CA TYR A 286 -3.76 15.60 11.79
C TYR A 286 -3.42 16.92 12.52
N THR A 287 -3.89 18.04 11.98
CA THR A 287 -3.80 19.36 12.59
C THR A 287 -5.19 19.97 12.70
N SER A 288 -5.37 21.03 13.49
CA SER A 288 -6.61 21.81 13.40
C SER A 288 -6.81 22.30 11.96
N LEU A 289 -8.04 22.20 11.44
CA LEU A 289 -8.40 22.74 10.12
C LEU A 289 -8.03 24.23 10.08
N ASN A 290 -7.06 24.57 9.23
CA ASN A 290 -6.73 25.94 8.86
C ASN A 290 -7.20 26.14 7.42
N ASN A 291 -7.60 27.36 7.05
CA ASN A 291 -8.17 27.70 5.75
C ASN A 291 -7.23 27.45 4.53
N ASP A 292 -5.98 27.03 4.76
CA ASP A 292 -4.93 26.85 3.75
C ASP A 292 -4.67 25.37 3.37
N SER A 293 -5.59 24.45 3.64
CA SER A 293 -5.39 23.03 3.28
C SER A 293 -5.42 22.84 1.76
N SER A 294 -4.26 22.96 1.13
CA SER A 294 -4.03 22.59 -0.27
C SER A 294 -4.03 21.07 -0.38
N VAL A 295 -5.17 20.50 -0.78
CA VAL A 295 -5.15 19.17 -1.40
C VAL A 295 -4.52 19.37 -2.78
N TYR A 296 -3.43 18.65 -3.06
CA TYR A 296 -2.70 18.76 -4.33
C TYR A 296 -3.56 18.16 -5.45
N TRP A 297 -3.80 18.92 -6.52
CA TRP A 297 -4.63 18.48 -7.65
C TRP A 297 -3.94 18.73 -8.99
N GLU A 298 -4.15 17.80 -9.92
CA GLU A 298 -3.77 17.97 -11.32
C GLU A 298 -4.70 18.97 -12.03
N ALA A 299 -4.17 19.64 -13.05
CA ALA A 299 -4.85 20.73 -13.76
C ALA A 299 -6.23 20.34 -14.33
N ILE A 300 -6.43 19.06 -14.70
CA ILE A 300 -7.69 18.56 -15.27
C ILE A 300 -8.84 18.63 -14.25
N HIS A 301 -8.56 18.46 -12.95
CA HIS A 301 -9.56 18.55 -11.89
C HIS A 301 -9.89 20.01 -11.53
N ILE A 302 -8.94 20.93 -11.71
CA ILE A 302 -9.15 22.37 -11.48
C ILE A 302 -10.17 22.92 -12.49
N ASP A 303 -10.06 22.55 -13.76
CA ASP A 303 -10.95 23.02 -14.83
C ASP A 303 -12.43 22.67 -14.59
N ALA A 304 -12.72 21.50 -14.00
CA ALA A 304 -14.08 21.07 -13.67
C ALA A 304 -14.66 21.87 -12.50
N LEU A 305 -13.83 22.24 -11.51
CA LEU A 305 -14.23 23.08 -10.38
C LEU A 305 -14.38 24.55 -10.77
N GLU A 306 -13.54 25.08 -11.66
CA GLU A 306 -13.65 26.46 -12.17
C GLU A 306 -14.96 26.71 -12.94
N LYS A 307 -15.50 25.67 -13.59
CA LYS A 307 -16.80 25.69 -14.25
C LYS A 307 -17.99 25.69 -13.26
N CYS A 308 -17.75 25.46 -11.96
CA CYS A 308 -18.77 25.40 -10.93
C CYS A 308 -18.63 26.57 -9.94
N ASN A 309 -19.69 27.38 -9.81
CA ASN A 309 -19.64 28.52 -8.90
C ASN A 309 -19.56 28.07 -7.42
N GLU A 310 -19.04 28.93 -6.56
CA GLU A 310 -18.84 28.65 -5.12
C GLU A 310 -20.12 28.21 -4.41
N LYS A 311 -21.26 28.87 -4.67
CA LYS A 311 -22.54 28.53 -4.05
C LYS A 311 -22.96 27.09 -4.38
N SER A 312 -22.84 26.68 -5.64
CA SER A 312 -23.14 25.31 -6.07
C SER A 312 -22.22 24.29 -5.41
N ARG A 313 -20.93 24.61 -5.24
CA ARG A 313 -19.98 23.73 -4.53
C ARG A 313 -20.32 23.57 -3.05
N LEU A 314 -20.74 24.65 -2.38
CA LEU A 314 -21.15 24.62 -0.98
C LEU A 314 -22.43 23.80 -0.76
N GLU A 315 -23.42 23.94 -1.65
CA GLU A 315 -24.65 23.13 -1.60
C GLU A 315 -24.36 21.64 -1.83
N MET A 316 -23.50 21.29 -2.80
CA MET A 316 -23.04 19.91 -3.00
C MET A 316 -22.36 19.36 -1.73
N ALA A 317 -21.48 20.15 -1.08
CA ALA A 317 -20.82 19.73 0.14
C ALA A 317 -21.81 19.45 1.29
N LYS A 318 -22.84 20.31 1.47
CA LYS A 318 -23.90 20.11 2.45
C LYS A 318 -24.69 18.82 2.19
N GLU A 319 -25.05 18.56 0.93
CA GLU A 319 -25.76 17.35 0.54
C GLU A 319 -24.93 16.09 0.83
N CYS A 320 -23.61 16.13 0.54
CA CYS A 320 -22.69 15.03 0.83
C CYS A 320 -22.60 14.74 2.34
N LEU A 321 -22.41 15.77 3.17
CA LEU A 321 -22.33 15.62 4.63
C LEU A 321 -23.60 15.01 5.21
N LYS A 322 -24.77 15.43 4.72
CA LYS A 322 -26.07 14.90 5.14
C LYS A 322 -26.28 13.45 4.69
N LYS A 323 -25.88 13.13 3.47
CA LYS A 323 -26.02 11.79 2.88
C LYS A 323 -25.22 10.75 3.64
N TRP A 324 -23.99 11.08 4.02
CA TRP A 324 -23.07 10.10 4.60
C TRP A 324 -23.28 9.81 6.08
N ASP A 325 -24.05 10.63 6.81
CA ASP A 325 -24.24 10.49 8.27
C ASP A 325 -22.90 10.26 9.00
N LEU A 326 -21.90 11.10 8.68
CA LEU A 326 -20.49 10.83 8.96
C LEU A 326 -20.21 10.59 10.46
N LEU A 327 -20.90 11.26 11.37
CA LEU A 327 -20.70 11.05 12.82
C LEU A 327 -21.07 9.62 13.23
N SER A 328 -22.22 9.13 12.77
CA SER A 328 -22.68 7.76 12.99
C SER A 328 -21.73 6.76 12.34
N MET A 329 -21.30 7.02 11.10
CA MET A 329 -20.38 6.14 10.37
C MET A 329 -18.99 6.10 11.01
N ILE A 330 -18.49 7.20 11.59
CA ILE A 330 -17.23 7.23 12.36
C ILE A 330 -17.32 6.31 13.58
N ASP A 331 -18.42 6.38 14.33
CA ASP A 331 -18.62 5.55 15.51
C ASP A 331 -18.72 4.06 15.14
N MET A 332 -19.52 3.76 14.11
CA MET A 332 -19.64 2.41 13.56
C MET A 332 -18.30 1.88 13.04
N THR A 333 -17.51 2.72 12.39
CA THR A 333 -16.16 2.37 11.91
C THR A 333 -15.30 1.94 13.09
N ASN A 334 -15.22 2.76 14.15
CA ASN A 334 -14.40 2.48 15.32
C ASN A 334 -14.79 1.17 16.02
N GLU A 335 -16.10 0.86 16.04
CA GLU A 335 -16.59 -0.42 16.55
C GLU A 335 -16.18 -1.61 15.68
N GLN A 336 -16.35 -1.50 14.35
CA GLN A 336 -16.06 -2.60 13.42
C GLN A 336 -14.57 -2.93 13.32
N ILE A 337 -13.68 -1.95 13.52
CA ILE A 337 -12.22 -2.18 13.48
C ILE A 337 -11.63 -2.67 14.82
N LYS A 338 -12.46 -2.77 15.88
CA LYS A 338 -12.00 -3.16 17.22
C LYS A 338 -11.30 -4.53 17.25
N PRO A 339 -11.79 -5.60 16.57
CA PRO A 339 -11.11 -6.90 16.57
C PRO A 339 -9.68 -6.83 15.99
N GLU A 340 -9.50 -6.06 14.92
CA GLU A 340 -8.21 -5.82 14.28
C GLU A 340 -7.32 -4.95 15.15
N LYS A 341 -7.86 -3.90 15.79
CA LYS A 341 -7.15 -3.08 16.78
C LYS A 341 -6.59 -3.94 17.90
N ASP A 342 -7.40 -4.83 18.46
CA ASP A 342 -6.98 -5.77 19.49
C ASP A 342 -5.94 -6.77 18.97
N ARG A 343 -6.06 -7.21 17.70
CA ARG A 343 -5.08 -8.11 17.07
C ARG A 343 -3.73 -7.42 16.82
N MET A 344 -3.73 -6.19 16.31
CA MET A 344 -2.51 -5.38 16.13
C MET A 344 -1.81 -5.14 17.47
N LYS A 345 -2.60 -4.85 18.52
CA LYS A 345 -2.09 -4.69 19.89
C LYS A 345 -1.43 -5.94 20.45
N ARG A 346 -2.02 -7.12 20.24
CA ARG A 346 -1.41 -8.40 20.65
C ARG A 346 -0.13 -8.73 19.89
N LEU A 347 -0.03 -8.29 18.65
CA LEU A 347 1.08 -8.62 17.74
C LEU A 347 2.18 -7.53 17.70
N ASP A 348 2.04 -6.47 18.49
CA ASP A 348 2.96 -5.33 18.52
C ASP A 348 3.19 -4.69 17.13
N ILE A 349 2.13 -4.65 16.32
CA ILE A 349 2.13 -4.08 14.97
C ILE A 349 1.70 -2.61 15.07
N GLY A 350 2.56 -1.67 14.65
CA GLY A 350 2.23 -0.23 14.61
C GLY A 350 2.92 0.65 15.65
N PHE A 351 3.67 0.10 16.60
CA PHE A 351 4.12 0.84 17.78
C PHE A 351 5.47 1.56 17.53
N LYS A 352 5.44 2.79 16.99
CA LYS A 352 6.59 3.70 17.08
C LYS A 352 6.25 4.90 17.97
N GLY A 353 6.73 4.88 19.21
CA GLY A 353 6.67 6.05 20.11
C GLY A 353 6.19 5.72 21.52
N PHE A 354 6.02 6.76 22.34
CA PHE A 354 5.52 6.69 23.73
C PHE A 354 3.99 6.58 23.82
N ASN A 355 3.27 6.89 22.73
CA ASN A 355 1.82 6.68 22.63
C ASN A 355 1.55 5.35 21.94
N THR A 356 0.53 4.63 22.40
CA THR A 356 0.07 3.43 21.71
C THR A 356 -0.71 3.81 20.44
N PRO A 357 -0.68 3.04 19.35
CA PRO A 357 -1.50 3.27 18.14
C PRO A 357 -3.00 3.37 18.45
N THR A 358 -3.45 2.81 19.58
CA THR A 358 -4.83 2.98 20.05
C THR A 358 -5.10 4.42 20.51
N GLU A 359 -4.19 5.02 21.28
CA GLU A 359 -4.31 6.41 21.74
C GLU A 359 -4.16 7.40 20.57
N GLU A 360 -3.26 7.12 19.62
CA GLU A 360 -3.11 7.93 18.41
C GLU A 360 -4.38 7.88 17.54
N LEU A 361 -4.97 6.69 17.36
CA LEU A 361 -6.24 6.54 16.66
C LEU A 361 -7.38 7.29 17.38
N ASP A 362 -7.47 7.17 18.70
CA ASP A 362 -8.51 7.85 19.46
C ASP A 362 -8.39 9.38 19.35
N GLN A 363 -7.15 9.91 19.40
CA GLN A 363 -6.89 11.34 19.14
C GLN A 363 -7.24 11.76 17.71
N TYR A 364 -6.89 10.92 16.73
CA TYR A 364 -7.24 11.14 15.33
C TYR A 364 -8.77 11.20 15.14
N ILE A 365 -9.52 10.23 15.70
CA ILE A 365 -10.99 10.21 15.63
C ILE A 365 -11.59 11.47 16.28
N ILE A 366 -11.06 11.90 17.43
CA ILE A 366 -11.48 13.15 18.07
C ILE A 366 -11.26 14.34 17.14
N ALA A 367 -10.08 14.45 16.50
CA ALA A 367 -9.76 15.53 15.58
C ALA A 367 -10.69 15.53 14.35
N VAL A 368 -10.94 14.35 13.76
CA VAL A 368 -11.87 14.16 12.64
C VAL A 368 -13.28 14.64 13.02
N LYS A 369 -13.80 14.23 14.18
CA LYS A 369 -15.12 14.66 14.67
C LYS A 369 -15.19 16.18 14.89
N GLN A 370 -14.16 16.77 15.49
CA GLN A 370 -14.10 18.22 15.72
C GLN A 370 -14.09 19.01 14.41
N ASN A 371 -13.36 18.55 13.41
CA ASN A 371 -13.30 19.19 12.10
C ASN A 371 -14.62 19.05 11.35
N LEU A 372 -15.28 17.89 11.43
CA LEU A 372 -16.61 17.69 10.87
C LEU A 372 -17.64 18.65 11.48
N SER A 373 -17.61 18.85 12.80
CA SER A 373 -18.47 19.84 13.47
C SER A 373 -18.18 21.26 12.98
N LYS A 374 -16.91 21.69 12.96
CA LYS A 374 -16.52 23.01 12.46
C LYS A 374 -16.95 23.25 11.02
N LEU A 375 -16.77 22.25 10.16
CA LEU A 375 -17.14 22.36 8.76
C LEU A 375 -18.66 22.46 8.59
N THR A 376 -19.42 21.69 9.37
CA THR A 376 -20.88 21.77 9.41
C THR A 376 -21.33 23.16 9.85
N ASP A 377 -20.71 23.72 10.90
CA ASP A 377 -21.01 25.07 11.37
C ASP A 377 -20.69 26.13 10.29
N MET A 378 -19.51 26.05 9.66
CA MET A 378 -19.11 26.97 8.58
C MET A 378 -20.08 26.94 7.39
N LEU A 379 -20.53 25.75 6.99
CA LEU A 379 -21.48 25.59 5.89
C LEU A 379 -22.88 26.13 6.25
N ASN A 380 -23.25 26.14 7.52
CA ASN A 380 -24.54 26.64 8.00
C ASN A 380 -24.56 28.15 8.29
N VAL A 381 -23.40 28.80 8.47
CA VAL A 381 -23.28 30.25 8.73
C VAL A 381 -23.37 31.10 7.44
N GLY A 382 -23.36 30.46 6.26
CA GLY A 382 -23.49 31.11 4.95
C GLY A 382 -24.92 31.39 4.46
N GLU A 383 -25.94 31.22 5.31
CA GLU A 383 -27.32 31.71 5.09
C GLU A 383 -27.50 33.13 5.65
#